data_AF-A0A662P4R7-F1
#
_entry.id   AF-A0A662P4R7-F1
#
_cell.length_a   1.000
_cell.length_b   1.000
_cell.length_c   1.000
_cell.angle_alpha   90.00
_cell.angle_beta   90.00
_cell.angle_gamma   90.00
#
_symmetry.space_group_name_H-M   'P 1'
#
loop_
_entity.id
_entity.type
_entity.pdbx_description
1 polymer ?
#
loop_
_entity_poly.entity_id
_entity_poly.type
_entity_poly.pdbx_seq_one_letter_code
_entity_poly.pdbx_strand_id
1 'polypeptide(L)'
;MLSYIKDAAYGLLAYAKRFKLPVATISFHSYARILAPKSRDYVKHGTKIFLLKSAGSTNVRDAAEKAFALKPERTLIALITDGLVDRSDLEYLAYHSGVNKVIVAVVDASKDGVETVRAVGDKIQLYIVKSDSAGRTVISILG
;
A
#
# COMPACT_ATOMS: atom_id res chain seq x y z
N MET A 1 13.53 5.37 2.58
CA MET A 1 12.27 4.69 2.92
C MET A 1 11.02 5.43 2.41
N LEU A 2 10.64 6.59 2.97
CA LEU A 2 9.41 7.30 2.56
C LEU A 2 9.38 7.73 1.08
N SER A 3 10.53 8.11 0.51
CA SER A 3 10.67 8.42 -0.91
C SER A 3 10.16 7.27 -1.79
N TYR A 4 10.60 6.04 -1.51
CA TYR A 4 10.19 4.87 -2.26
C TYR A 4 8.71 4.51 -2.08
N ILE A 5 8.13 4.73 -0.89
CA ILE A 5 6.68 4.59 -0.67
C ILE A 5 5.91 5.57 -1.56
N LYS A 6 6.39 6.82 -1.66
CA LYS A 6 5.80 7.84 -2.54
C LYS A 6 5.92 7.44 -4.01
N ASP A 7 7.07 6.95 -4.44
CA ASP A 7 7.30 6.51 -5.82
C ASP A 7 6.39 5.35 -6.22
N ALA A 8 6.27 4.34 -5.35
CA ALA A 8 5.33 3.22 -5.55
C ALA A 8 3.88 3.71 -5.63
N ALA A 9 3.49 4.64 -4.75
CA ALA A 9 2.16 5.25 -4.76
C ALA A 9 1.90 6.04 -6.06
N TYR A 10 2.90 6.77 -6.57
CA TYR A 10 2.80 7.45 -7.86
C TYR A 10 2.67 6.49 -9.03
N GLY A 11 3.37 5.35 -9.02
CA GLY A 11 3.22 4.30 -10.02
C GLY A 11 1.78 3.78 -10.09
N LEU A 12 1.17 3.49 -8.94
CA LEU A 12 -0.23 3.06 -8.85
C LEU A 12 -1.21 4.16 -9.27
N LEU A 13 -0.93 5.41 -8.92
CA LEU A 13 -1.74 6.56 -9.33
C LEU A 13 -1.68 6.78 -10.84
N ALA A 14 -0.50 6.62 -11.45
CA ALA A 14 -0.31 6.68 -12.90
C ALA A 14 -1.07 5.56 -13.62
N TYR A 15 -1.03 4.34 -13.07
CA TYR A 15 -1.86 3.23 -13.54
C TYR A 15 -3.36 3.59 -13.47
N ALA A 16 -3.86 4.05 -12.32
CA ALA A 16 -5.26 4.44 -12.17
C ALA A 16 -5.67 5.55 -13.15
N LYS A 17 -4.80 6.55 -13.35
CA LYS A 17 -5.00 7.62 -14.34
C LYS A 17 -5.14 7.07 -15.76
N ARG A 18 -4.23 6.17 -16.17
CA ARG A 18 -4.25 5.53 -17.50
C ARG A 18 -5.58 4.83 -17.79
N PHE A 19 -6.15 4.15 -16.78
CA PHE A 19 -7.40 3.40 -16.90
C PHE A 19 -8.64 4.17 -16.43
N LYS A 20 -8.50 5.46 -16.11
CA LYS A 20 -9.58 6.32 -15.60
C LYS A 20 -10.30 5.74 -14.37
N LEU A 21 -9.57 5.08 -13.48
CA LEU A 21 -10.12 4.47 -12.27
C LEU A 21 -10.22 5.50 -11.14
N PRO A 22 -11.32 5.53 -10.36
CA PRO A 22 -11.37 6.34 -9.14
C PRO A 22 -10.42 5.77 -8.09
N VAL A 23 -9.78 6.66 -7.31
CA VAL A 23 -8.81 6.30 -6.28
C VAL A 23 -9.25 6.91 -4.95
N ALA A 24 -9.06 6.18 -3.86
CA ALA A 24 -9.01 6.76 -2.51
C ALA A 24 -7.59 6.56 -1.97
N THR A 25 -7.05 7.55 -1.26
CA THR A 25 -5.70 7.47 -0.69
C THR A 25 -5.80 7.57 0.81
N ILE A 26 -5.23 6.58 1.50
CA ILE A 26 -5.16 6.50 2.96
C ILE A 26 -3.69 6.51 3.34
N SER A 27 -3.31 7.38 4.28
CA SER A 27 -2.02 7.31 4.95
C SER A 27 -2.18 6.58 6.26
N PHE A 28 -1.15 5.88 6.71
CA PHE A 28 -1.15 5.25 8.03
C PHE A 28 0.23 5.34 8.66
N HIS A 29 0.21 5.51 9.98
CA HIS A 29 1.32 5.29 10.89
C HIS A 29 0.67 4.67 12.15
N SER A 30 0.87 5.23 13.33
CA SER A 30 0.11 4.93 14.55
C SER A 30 -1.42 5.04 14.37
N TYR A 31 -1.87 5.89 13.44
CA TYR A 31 -3.27 6.01 13.02
C TYR A 31 -3.37 6.16 11.51
N ALA A 32 -4.51 5.78 10.95
CA ALA A 32 -4.84 5.93 9.55
C ALA A 32 -5.70 7.18 9.30
N ARG A 33 -5.49 7.81 8.14
CA ARG A 33 -6.21 9.01 7.71
C ARG A 33 -6.50 8.95 6.22
N ILE A 34 -7.73 9.27 5.85
CA ILE A 34 -8.08 9.51 4.45
C ILE A 34 -7.38 10.81 4.01
N LEU A 35 -6.37 10.68 3.16
CA LEU A 35 -5.66 11.82 2.57
C LEU A 35 -6.51 12.49 1.49
N ALA A 36 -7.18 11.67 0.69
CA ALA A 36 -8.09 12.09 -0.36
C ALA A 36 -9.19 11.02 -0.56
N PRO A 37 -10.47 11.42 -0.56
CA PRO A 37 -11.58 10.49 -0.75
C PRO A 37 -11.63 9.97 -2.19
N LYS A 38 -12.50 8.97 -2.44
CA LYS A 38 -12.71 8.35 -3.76
C LYS A 38 -12.99 9.41 -4.83
N SER A 39 -12.05 9.61 -5.76
CA SER A 39 -12.23 10.54 -6.88
C SER A 39 -11.31 10.21 -8.06
N ARG A 40 -11.51 10.88 -9.20
CA ARG A 40 -10.59 10.85 -10.35
C ARG A 40 -9.64 12.07 -10.38
N ASP A 41 -9.56 12.83 -9.29
CA ASP A 41 -8.69 14.00 -9.18
C ASP A 41 -7.25 13.58 -8.84
N TYR A 42 -6.57 13.01 -9.84
CA TYR A 42 -5.23 12.45 -9.67
C TYR A 42 -4.21 13.49 -9.22
N VAL A 43 -4.41 14.77 -9.56
CA VAL A 43 -3.53 15.86 -9.11
C VAL A 43 -3.66 16.03 -7.60
N LYS A 44 -4.89 16.10 -7.07
CA LYS A 44 -5.12 16.17 -5.63
C LYS A 44 -4.56 14.97 -4.88
N HIS A 45 -4.79 13.75 -5.39
CA HIS A 45 -4.19 12.54 -4.81
C HIS A 45 -2.66 12.63 -4.78
N GLY A 46 -2.04 13.00 -5.90
CA GLY A 46 -0.59 13.13 -6.03
C GLY A 46 0.00 14.20 -5.11
N THR A 47 -0.67 15.36 -4.96
CA THR A 47 -0.27 16.42 -4.03
C THR A 47 -0.34 15.94 -2.58
N LYS A 48 -1.37 15.19 -2.20
CA LYS A 48 -1.47 14.66 -0.83
C LYS A 48 -0.40 13.61 -0.52
N ILE A 49 -0.06 12.75 -1.49
CA ILE A 49 1.05 11.80 -1.38
C ILE A 49 2.38 12.55 -1.25
N PHE A 50 2.60 13.60 -2.05
CA PHE A 50 3.82 14.42 -1.99
C PHE A 50 4.08 14.97 -0.58
N LEU A 51 3.02 15.46 0.05
CA LEU A 51 3.05 16.09 1.37
C LEU A 51 3.16 15.10 2.55
N LEU A 52 3.17 13.79 2.31
CA LEU A 52 3.40 12.80 3.36
C LEU A 52 4.73 13.05 4.07
N LYS A 53 4.71 12.87 5.39
CA LYS A 53 5.88 12.93 6.27
C LYS A 53 6.07 11.58 6.96
N SER A 54 7.31 11.24 7.29
CA SER A 54 7.61 10.03 8.07
C SER A 54 7.14 10.24 9.50
N ALA A 55 6.44 9.27 10.06
CA ALA A 55 5.93 9.35 11.42
C ALA A 55 5.70 7.96 12.02
N GLY A 56 6.03 7.84 13.32
CA GLY A 56 5.51 6.81 14.22
C GLY A 56 5.76 5.35 13.84
N SER A 57 4.98 4.49 14.48
CA SER A 57 4.84 3.05 14.22
C SER A 57 3.89 2.78 13.05
N THR A 58 3.82 1.54 12.58
CA THR A 58 2.94 1.13 11.46
C THR A 58 1.73 0.35 11.96
N ASN A 59 0.52 0.92 11.88
CA ASN A 59 -0.74 0.26 12.23
C ASN A 59 -1.52 -0.05 10.94
N VAL A 60 -1.39 -1.28 10.45
CA VAL A 60 -2.06 -1.71 9.21
C VAL A 60 -3.54 -1.97 9.46
N ARG A 61 -3.92 -2.41 10.67
CA ARG A 61 -5.31 -2.68 11.01
C ARG A 61 -6.21 -1.45 10.90
N ASP A 62 -5.82 -0.31 11.48
CA ASP A 62 -6.61 0.93 11.37
C ASP A 62 -6.71 1.39 9.89
N ALA A 63 -5.66 1.16 9.10
CA ALA A 63 -5.70 1.44 7.66
C ALA A 63 -6.69 0.55 6.92
N ALA A 64 -6.72 -0.76 7.24
CA ALA A 64 -7.63 -1.73 6.67
C ALA A 64 -9.08 -1.41 7.05
N GLU A 65 -9.36 -1.12 8.34
CA GLU A 65 -10.68 -0.74 8.82
C GLU A 65 -11.21 0.50 8.08
N LYS A 66 -10.38 1.53 7.87
CA LYS A 66 -10.76 2.70 7.07
C LYS A 66 -10.96 2.38 5.61
N ALA A 67 -10.13 1.51 5.03
CA ALA A 67 -10.29 1.08 3.64
C ALA A 67 -11.63 0.36 3.44
N PHE A 68 -12.02 -0.53 4.36
CA PHE A 68 -13.27 -1.27 4.29
C PHE A 68 -14.50 -0.41 4.61
N ALA A 69 -14.36 0.61 5.47
CA ALA A 69 -15.40 1.60 5.71
C ALA A 69 -15.79 2.40 4.45
N LEU A 70 -14.90 2.49 3.45
CA LEU A 70 -15.21 3.08 2.14
C LEU A 70 -16.07 2.17 1.25
N LYS A 71 -16.42 0.97 1.72
CA LYS A 71 -17.22 -0.04 1.00
C LYS A 71 -16.67 -0.32 -0.41
N PRO A 72 -15.42 -0.79 -0.53
CA PRO A 72 -14.83 -1.10 -1.82
C PRO A 72 -15.56 -2.29 -2.47
N GLU A 73 -15.98 -2.11 -3.72
CA GLU A 73 -16.64 -3.14 -4.53
C GLU A 73 -15.69 -3.53 -5.68
N ARG A 74 -15.24 -4.80 -5.72
CA ARG A 74 -14.33 -5.35 -6.75
C ARG A 74 -13.14 -4.43 -7.05
N THR A 75 -12.51 -3.95 -5.98
CA THR A 75 -11.44 -2.94 -6.03
C THR A 75 -10.06 -3.59 -5.79
N LEU A 76 -9.02 -2.95 -6.34
CA LEU A 76 -7.64 -3.23 -5.97
C LEU A 76 -7.27 -2.42 -4.72
N ILE A 77 -6.93 -3.11 -3.63
CA ILE A 77 -6.38 -2.52 -2.41
C ILE A 77 -4.87 -2.73 -2.43
N ALA A 78 -4.11 -1.64 -2.47
CA ALA A 78 -2.65 -1.68 -2.45
C ALA A 78 -2.12 -1.13 -1.10
N LEU A 79 -1.54 -2.01 -0.29
CA LEU A 79 -0.80 -1.64 0.92
C LEU A 79 0.67 -1.41 0.55
N ILE A 80 1.22 -0.24 0.87
CA ILE A 80 2.62 0.09 0.63
C ILE A 80 3.27 0.34 1.98
N THR A 81 4.27 -0.45 2.34
CA THR A 81 4.87 -0.47 3.68
C THR A 81 6.36 -0.82 3.60
N ASP A 82 7.12 -0.49 4.64
CA ASP A 82 8.51 -0.94 4.81
C ASP A 82 8.64 -2.41 5.26
N GLY A 83 7.51 -3.06 5.55
CA GLY A 83 7.46 -4.46 6.00
C GLY A 83 7.55 -4.62 7.52
N LEU A 84 7.72 -3.53 8.28
CA LEU A 84 7.62 -3.53 9.73
C LEU A 84 6.15 -3.45 10.15
N VAL A 85 5.42 -4.54 9.88
CA VAL A 85 3.98 -4.65 10.10
C VAL A 85 3.68 -5.89 10.94
N ASP A 86 2.66 -5.81 11.79
CA ASP A 86 2.20 -6.98 12.52
C ASP A 86 1.52 -7.99 11.60
N ARG A 87 1.89 -9.26 11.75
CA ARG A 87 1.32 -10.36 10.97
C ARG A 87 -0.20 -10.43 11.10
N SER A 88 -0.74 -10.26 12.31
CA SER A 88 -2.18 -10.29 12.57
C SER A 88 -2.95 -9.22 11.80
N ASP A 89 -2.31 -8.07 11.53
CA ASP A 89 -2.95 -6.99 10.77
C ASP A 89 -3.02 -7.31 9.27
N LEU A 90 -1.99 -7.98 8.74
CA LEU A 90 -2.00 -8.50 7.37
C LEU A 90 -3.05 -9.60 7.21
N GLU A 91 -3.16 -10.50 8.18
CA GLU A 91 -4.20 -11.54 8.20
C GLU A 91 -5.60 -10.93 8.28
N TYR A 92 -5.79 -9.87 9.08
CA TYR A 92 -7.03 -9.10 9.13
C TYR A 92 -7.38 -8.50 7.75
N LEU A 93 -6.40 -7.85 7.10
CA LEU A 93 -6.57 -7.28 5.77
C LEU A 93 -6.93 -8.35 4.73
N ALA A 94 -6.26 -9.50 4.75
CA ALA A 94 -6.50 -10.63 3.86
C ALA A 94 -7.88 -11.25 4.07
N TYR A 95 -8.31 -11.43 5.33
CA TYR A 95 -9.58 -12.05 5.66
C TYR A 95 -10.77 -11.18 5.25
N HIS A 96 -10.68 -9.87 5.47
CA HIS A 96 -11.77 -8.93 5.22
C HIS A 96 -11.82 -8.41 3.77
N SER A 97 -10.85 -8.76 2.92
CA SER A 97 -10.83 -8.29 1.54
C SER A 97 -12.00 -8.82 0.71
N GLY A 98 -12.53 -10.00 1.04
CA GLY A 98 -13.62 -10.64 0.30
C GLY A 98 -13.26 -10.79 -1.18
N VAL A 99 -14.06 -10.18 -2.06
CA VAL A 99 -13.81 -10.19 -3.52
C VAL A 99 -12.78 -9.15 -3.98
N ASN A 100 -12.30 -8.29 -3.09
CA ASN A 100 -11.29 -7.28 -3.42
C ASN A 100 -9.91 -7.93 -3.53
N LYS A 101 -9.15 -7.50 -4.53
CA LYS A 101 -7.77 -7.95 -4.70
C LYS A 101 -6.86 -7.13 -3.77
N VAL A 102 -6.10 -7.79 -2.91
CA VAL A 102 -5.08 -7.13 -2.08
C VAL A 102 -3.70 -7.38 -2.67
N ILE A 103 -2.95 -6.29 -2.82
CA ILE A 103 -1.54 -6.29 -3.15
C ILE A 103 -0.78 -5.62 -2.00
N VAL A 104 0.29 -6.25 -1.53
CA VAL A 104 1.21 -5.65 -0.56
C VAL A 104 2.54 -5.41 -1.25
N ALA A 105 2.94 -4.15 -1.34
CA ALA A 105 4.23 -3.70 -1.84
C ALA A 105 5.13 -3.36 -0.64
N VAL A 106 6.12 -4.22 -0.40
CA VAL A 106 7.13 -4.03 0.65
C VAL A 106 8.31 -3.30 0.07
N VAL A 107 8.62 -2.15 0.64
CA VAL A 107 9.62 -1.21 0.15
C VAL A 107 10.83 -1.24 1.06
N ASP A 108 12.03 -1.42 0.53
CA ASP A 108 13.26 -1.46 1.35
C ASP A 108 13.25 -2.60 2.40
N ALA A 109 12.76 -3.77 2.00
CA ALA A 109 12.47 -4.87 2.91
C ALA A 109 13.75 -5.46 3.55
N SER A 110 13.83 -5.42 4.88
CA SER A 110 14.73 -6.31 5.65
C SER A 110 14.29 -7.77 5.47
N LYS A 111 15.16 -8.74 5.77
CA LYS A 111 14.79 -10.17 5.71
C LYS A 111 13.54 -10.46 6.56
N ASP A 112 13.49 -9.91 7.76
CA ASP A 112 12.39 -10.08 8.73
C ASP A 112 11.06 -9.48 8.23
N GLY A 113 11.11 -8.32 7.57
CA GLY A 113 9.91 -7.70 6.97
C GLY A 113 9.36 -8.51 5.79
N VAL A 114 10.23 -9.13 5.00
CA VAL A 114 9.81 -10.05 3.93
C VAL A 114 9.16 -11.31 4.51
N GLU A 115 9.76 -11.91 5.54
CA GLU A 115 9.27 -13.15 6.16
C GLU A 115 7.90 -12.97 6.81
N THR A 116 7.71 -11.87 7.54
CA THR A 116 6.42 -11.52 8.17
C THR A 116 5.29 -11.45 7.15
N VAL A 117 5.58 -10.88 5.98
CA VAL A 117 4.60 -10.69 4.91
C VAL A 117 4.39 -11.99 4.11
N ARG A 118 5.45 -12.79 3.87
CA ARG A 118 5.38 -14.11 3.19
C ARG A 118 4.45 -15.08 3.91
N ALA A 119 4.35 -15.02 5.24
CA ALA A 119 3.51 -15.90 6.04
C ALA A 119 1.99 -15.80 5.70
N VAL A 120 1.57 -14.78 4.95
CA VAL A 120 0.17 -14.52 4.55
C VAL A 120 -0.03 -14.71 3.02
N GLY A 121 0.98 -15.23 2.31
CA GLY A 121 1.12 -15.20 0.85
C GLY A 121 -0.02 -15.83 0.04
N ASP A 122 -0.75 -16.80 0.58
CA ASP A 122 -1.83 -17.49 -0.16
C ASP A 122 -3.04 -16.58 -0.47
N LYS A 123 -3.18 -15.46 0.26
CA LYS A 123 -4.35 -14.56 0.16
C LYS A 123 -4.01 -13.17 -0.36
N ILE A 124 -2.74 -12.82 -0.45
CA ILE A 124 -2.25 -11.49 -0.83
C ILE A 124 -1.13 -11.64 -1.85
N GLN A 125 -1.17 -10.87 -2.94
CA GLN A 125 -0.02 -10.79 -3.84
C GLN A 125 1.06 -9.87 -3.27
N LEU A 126 2.27 -10.40 -3.16
CA LEU A 126 3.41 -9.72 -2.55
C LEU A 126 4.40 -9.24 -3.60
N TYR A 127 4.81 -7.97 -3.47
CA TYR A 127 5.83 -7.37 -4.31
C TYR A 127 6.90 -6.72 -3.44
N ILE A 128 8.16 -6.97 -3.78
CA ILE A 128 9.30 -6.21 -3.25
C ILE A 128 9.58 -5.05 -4.18
N VAL A 129 9.69 -3.86 -3.61
CA VAL A 129 10.11 -2.64 -4.30
C VAL A 129 11.50 -2.26 -3.80
N LYS A 130 12.50 -2.33 -4.68
CA LYS A 130 13.92 -2.01 -4.39
C LYS A 130 14.50 -1.08 -5.45
N SER A 131 15.59 -0.40 -5.14
CA SER A 131 16.40 0.29 -6.15
C SER A 131 17.40 -0.69 -6.77
N ASP A 132 17.61 -0.60 -8.09
CA ASP A 132 18.81 -1.16 -8.71
C ASP A 132 20.04 -0.28 -8.43
N SER A 133 21.21 -0.73 -8.87
CA SER A 133 22.48 -0.02 -8.75
C SER A 133 22.52 1.32 -9.50
N ALA A 134 21.57 1.58 -10.39
CA ALA A 134 21.43 2.81 -11.16
C ALA A 134 20.36 3.77 -10.57
N GLY A 135 19.80 3.45 -9.39
CA GLY A 135 18.78 4.28 -8.73
C GLY A 135 17.35 4.05 -9.22
N ARG A 136 17.11 3.05 -10.08
CA ARG A 136 15.78 2.78 -10.66
C ARG A 136 14.97 1.88 -9.76
N THR A 137 13.68 2.17 -9.63
CA THR A 137 12.75 1.31 -8.90
C THR A 137 12.50 0.01 -9.67
N VAL A 138 12.87 -1.12 -9.07
CA VAL A 138 12.62 -2.48 -9.53
C VAL A 138 11.55 -3.12 -8.65
N ILE A 139 10.54 -3.72 -9.29
CA ILE A 139 9.44 -4.42 -8.63
C ILE A 139 9.61 -5.92 -8.92
N SER A 140 9.69 -6.74 -7.86
CA SER A 140 9.84 -8.19 -7.96
C SER A 140 8.67 -8.88 -7.28
N ILE A 141 8.11 -9.93 -7.90
CA ILE A 141 7.09 -10.77 -7.25
C ILE A 141 7.77 -11.65 -6.20
N LEU A 142 7.21 -11.66 -5.00
CA LEU A 142 7.54 -12.63 -3.96
C LEU A 142 6.64 -13.86 -4.18
N GLY A 143 7.22 -14.91 -4.77
CA GLY A 143 6.66 -16.26 -4.78
C GLY A 143 6.87 -16.96 -3.45
#